data_AF-A0A2H6FLU4-F1
#
_entry.id   AF-A0A2H6FLU4-F1
#
_cell.length_a   1.000
_cell.length_b   1.000
_cell.length_c   1.000
_cell.angle_alpha   90.00
_cell.angle_beta   90.00
_cell.angle_gamma   90.00
#
_symmetry.space_group_name_H-M   'P 1'
#
loop_
_entity.id
_entity.type
_entity.pdbx_description
1 polymer ?
#
loop_
_entity_poly.entity_id
_entity_poly.type
_entity_poly.pdbx_seq_one_letter_code
_entity_poly.pdbx_strand_id
1 'polypeptide(L)'
;MSDWVLTAKKQKKEFFSELDVLLRALDRFFNPDNLPISESRYTGRNFYNEMLAVRDVILRILSILENVIPENKKNAFWFQKFAEQKFLTDRKRDRFRENLYQQDSPEKSVFFLYDSFINLKVLIHDLLVSEKISYNAYRNFGELIVREIRENKLFDPFRKDIDPEYDSIDNRDISAVVRSIKDRNSRRIASGIFLYLFRFLRYLSHMEVTSHLSVSLNCSYLILVLLRSETRELKGYLDEIISASRSKSLSNVLESISFQFSMEIKRVYEQELWDILTLGTSSQIRGRIENSYGILFNTTEQCIVQLARHFSTGLEGEKIFPSFETKLEQSLKLREDIFVLYRLFRIFEENFEDQERRATLFASIRGYMLYFESFTFRLLRYEDYEDFARFFDGFLDIAPDYLYDDKADKILQKCNRFSIFLKTTLNLVSQRSELVKRPLDKARAEETLRQFLPEDFEI
;
A
#
# COMPACT_ATOMS: atom_id res chain seq x y z
N MET A 1 -23.57 17.97 -29.96
CA MET A 1 -23.79 17.39 -28.61
C MET A 1 -22.46 17.39 -27.91
N SER A 2 -22.35 18.04 -26.74
CA SER A 2 -21.13 17.96 -25.94
C SER A 2 -20.85 16.50 -25.60
N ASP A 3 -19.64 16.02 -25.87
CA ASP A 3 -19.21 14.69 -25.45
C ASP A 3 -19.21 14.65 -23.93
N TRP A 4 -20.21 13.98 -23.35
CA TRP A 4 -20.40 13.90 -21.91
C TRP A 4 -19.22 13.21 -21.23
N VAL A 5 -18.48 12.36 -21.94
CA VAL A 5 -17.29 11.68 -21.42
C VAL A 5 -16.21 12.71 -21.13
N LEU A 6 -15.94 13.64 -22.04
CA LEU A 6 -14.93 14.70 -21.83
C LEU A 6 -15.31 15.62 -20.65
N THR A 7 -16.60 15.94 -20.50
CA THR A 7 -17.09 16.69 -19.34
C THR A 7 -16.91 15.90 -18.06
N ALA A 8 -17.24 14.61 -18.06
CA ALA A 8 -17.06 13.72 -16.92
C ALA A 8 -15.57 13.61 -16.54
N LYS A 9 -14.64 13.45 -17.49
CA LYS A 9 -13.19 13.39 -17.22
C LYS A 9 -12.69 14.64 -16.48
N LYS A 10 -13.20 15.82 -16.82
CA LYS A 10 -12.84 17.07 -16.13
C LYS A 10 -13.46 17.17 -14.74
N GLN A 11 -14.73 16.81 -14.57
CA GLN A 11 -15.45 16.96 -13.30
C GLN A 11 -15.12 15.87 -12.29
N LYS A 12 -14.76 14.67 -12.77
CA LYS A 12 -14.57 13.45 -11.99
C LYS A 12 -13.16 12.90 -12.17
N LYS A 13 -12.16 13.78 -12.24
CA LYS A 13 -10.75 13.42 -12.52
C LYS A 13 -10.24 12.32 -11.58
N GLU A 14 -10.56 12.41 -10.29
CA GLU A 14 -10.16 11.41 -9.29
C GLU A 14 -10.69 10.01 -9.61
N PHE A 15 -11.96 9.87 -10.00
CA PHE A 15 -12.53 8.58 -10.40
C PHE A 15 -11.85 7.98 -11.62
N PHE A 16 -11.46 8.80 -12.59
CA PHE A 16 -10.72 8.32 -13.76
C PHE A 16 -9.26 7.98 -13.42
N SER A 17 -8.64 8.72 -12.49
CA SER A 17 -7.32 8.37 -11.98
C SER A 17 -7.36 7.05 -11.22
N GLU A 18 -8.36 6.84 -10.37
CA GLU A 18 -8.53 5.58 -9.64
C GLU A 18 -8.78 4.42 -10.62
N LEU A 19 -9.62 4.63 -11.63
CA LEU A 19 -9.88 3.64 -12.67
C LEU A 19 -8.58 3.23 -13.40
N ASP A 20 -7.72 4.18 -13.78
CA ASP A 20 -6.39 3.87 -14.36
C ASP A 20 -5.57 2.96 -13.44
N VAL A 21 -5.49 3.29 -12.15
CA VAL A 21 -4.71 2.51 -11.17
C VAL A 21 -5.29 1.10 -10.99
N LEU A 22 -6.61 0.96 -10.84
CA LEU A 22 -7.25 -0.34 -10.63
C LEU A 22 -7.15 -1.25 -11.86
N LEU A 23 -7.24 -0.70 -13.07
CA LEU A 23 -7.03 -1.46 -14.31
C LEU A 23 -5.59 -1.97 -14.42
N ARG A 24 -4.60 -1.15 -14.05
CA ARG A 24 -3.19 -1.58 -13.95
C ARG A 24 -3.03 -2.67 -12.90
N ALA A 25 -3.62 -2.47 -11.73
CA ALA A 25 -3.50 -3.38 -10.60
C ALA A 25 -4.06 -4.77 -10.93
N LEU A 26 -5.19 -4.86 -11.64
CA LEU A 26 -5.72 -6.14 -12.12
C LEU A 26 -4.73 -6.90 -13.01
N ASP A 27 -4.18 -6.28 -14.04
CA ASP A 27 -3.17 -6.92 -14.92
C ASP A 27 -1.96 -7.39 -14.13
N ARG A 28 -1.40 -6.53 -13.28
CA ARG A 28 -0.20 -6.87 -12.48
C ARG A 28 -0.47 -7.92 -11.42
N PHE A 29 -1.70 -8.02 -10.91
CA PHE A 29 -2.08 -9.01 -9.92
C PHE A 29 -1.99 -10.43 -10.49
N PHE A 30 -2.41 -10.63 -11.75
CA PHE A 30 -2.34 -11.94 -12.41
C PHE A 30 -0.94 -12.37 -12.84
N ASN A 31 0.07 -11.51 -12.69
CA ASN A 31 1.45 -11.92 -12.82
C ASN A 31 1.92 -12.60 -11.50
N PRO A 32 2.21 -13.92 -11.50
CA PRO A 32 2.57 -14.65 -10.30
C PRO A 32 3.81 -14.07 -9.60
N ASP A 33 4.77 -13.53 -10.35
CA ASP A 33 6.00 -12.95 -9.83
C ASP A 33 5.75 -11.75 -8.90
N ASN A 34 4.56 -11.13 -8.99
CA ASN A 34 4.16 -10.00 -8.18
C ASN A 34 3.43 -10.43 -6.90
N LEU A 35 2.91 -11.66 -6.83
CA LEU A 35 2.17 -12.13 -5.66
C LEU A 35 3.10 -12.31 -4.43
N PRO A 36 2.64 -11.99 -3.21
CA PRO A 36 3.40 -12.16 -1.98
C PRO A 36 3.34 -13.61 -1.46
N ILE A 37 3.63 -14.57 -2.34
CA ILE A 37 3.62 -16.02 -2.05
C ILE A 37 4.77 -16.70 -2.79
N SER A 38 5.31 -17.78 -2.22
CA SER A 38 6.37 -18.57 -2.88
C SER A 38 5.84 -19.34 -4.10
N GLU A 39 6.60 -19.32 -5.20
CA GLU A 39 6.32 -20.07 -6.43
C GLU A 39 6.14 -21.58 -6.20
N SER A 40 6.89 -22.14 -5.24
CA SER A 40 6.79 -23.56 -4.89
C SER A 40 5.41 -23.97 -4.36
N ARG A 41 4.57 -23.01 -3.99
CA ARG A 41 3.21 -23.23 -3.47
C ARG A 41 2.12 -23.09 -4.52
N TYR A 42 2.40 -22.71 -5.77
CA TYR A 42 1.32 -22.55 -6.77
C TYR A 42 0.61 -23.87 -7.07
N THR A 43 1.38 -24.95 -7.14
CA THR A 43 0.84 -26.29 -7.40
C THR A 43 0.13 -26.79 -6.15
N GLY A 44 -1.20 -26.88 -6.20
CA GLY A 44 -2.03 -27.39 -5.10
C GLY A 44 -2.58 -26.31 -4.15
N ARG A 45 -2.21 -25.04 -4.29
CA ARG A 45 -2.86 -23.92 -3.59
C ARG A 45 -4.24 -23.66 -4.15
N ASN A 46 -5.15 -23.29 -3.26
CA ASN A 46 -6.45 -22.75 -3.61
C ASN A 46 -6.35 -21.23 -3.79
N PHE A 47 -6.61 -20.72 -5.00
CA PHE A 47 -6.58 -19.29 -5.35
C PHE A 47 -7.92 -18.57 -5.06
N TYR A 48 -8.77 -19.16 -4.21
CA TYR A 48 -10.09 -18.63 -3.90
C TYR A 48 -10.04 -17.22 -3.30
N ASN A 49 -9.16 -16.97 -2.33
CA ASN A 49 -9.07 -15.65 -1.68
C ASN A 49 -8.50 -14.60 -2.63
N GLU A 50 -7.55 -14.96 -3.49
CA GLU A 50 -7.02 -14.10 -4.56
C GLU A 50 -8.14 -13.69 -5.52
N MET A 51 -9.02 -14.62 -5.89
CA MET A 51 -10.18 -14.32 -6.74
C MET A 51 -11.27 -13.53 -6.02
N LEU A 52 -11.44 -13.69 -4.71
CA LEU A 52 -12.31 -12.81 -3.92
C LEU A 52 -11.81 -11.35 -3.97
N ALA A 53 -10.50 -11.13 -3.86
CA ALA A 53 -9.92 -9.80 -3.99
C ALA A 53 -10.12 -9.22 -5.41
N VAL A 54 -9.97 -10.03 -6.45
CA VAL A 54 -10.25 -9.63 -7.85
C VAL A 54 -11.72 -9.24 -8.02
N ARG A 55 -12.67 -10.02 -7.46
CA ARG A 55 -14.10 -9.71 -7.52
C ARG A 55 -14.37 -8.34 -6.92
N ASP A 56 -13.80 -8.06 -5.77
CA ASP A 56 -13.99 -6.80 -5.07
C ASP A 56 -13.47 -5.61 -5.90
N VAL A 57 -12.32 -5.76 -6.57
CA VAL A 57 -11.82 -4.73 -7.51
C VAL A 57 -12.71 -4.57 -8.74
N ILE A 58 -13.24 -5.66 -9.32
CA ILE A 58 -14.24 -5.59 -10.40
C ILE A 58 -15.46 -4.80 -9.97
N LEU A 59 -15.96 -5.04 -8.74
CA LEU A 59 -17.10 -4.31 -8.18
C LEU A 59 -16.78 -2.82 -7.98
N ARG A 60 -15.57 -2.48 -7.54
CA ARG A 60 -15.14 -1.07 -7.42
C ARG A 60 -15.06 -0.40 -8.79
N ILE A 61 -14.48 -1.04 -9.79
CA ILE A 61 -14.42 -0.51 -11.17
C ILE A 61 -15.84 -0.27 -11.71
N LEU A 62 -16.76 -1.22 -11.52
CA LEU A 62 -18.16 -1.03 -11.90
C LEU A 62 -18.82 0.14 -11.16
N SER A 63 -18.57 0.28 -9.86
CA SER A 63 -19.06 1.42 -9.08
C SER A 63 -18.54 2.76 -9.64
N ILE A 64 -17.27 2.84 -9.99
CA ILE A 64 -16.69 4.03 -10.64
C ILE A 64 -17.38 4.30 -11.97
N LEU A 65 -17.53 3.29 -12.83
CA LEU A 65 -18.18 3.40 -14.13
C LEU A 65 -19.63 3.87 -14.01
N GLU A 66 -20.39 3.31 -13.06
CA GLU A 66 -21.77 3.71 -12.78
C GLU A 66 -21.89 5.12 -12.24
N ASN A 67 -20.86 5.61 -11.54
CA ASN A 67 -20.80 6.99 -11.09
C ASN A 67 -20.44 7.96 -12.22
N VAL A 68 -19.57 7.61 -13.17
CA VAL A 68 -19.19 8.52 -14.26
C VAL A 68 -20.20 8.54 -15.40
N ILE A 69 -20.93 7.44 -15.64
CA ILE A 69 -21.96 7.35 -16.69
C ILE A 69 -23.25 8.06 -16.21
N PRO A 70 -23.77 9.05 -16.95
CA PRO A 70 -25.06 9.68 -16.63
C PRO A 70 -26.21 8.68 -16.60
N GLU A 71 -27.15 8.85 -15.68
CA GLU A 71 -28.25 7.89 -15.45
C GLU A 71 -29.11 7.67 -16.71
N ASN A 72 -29.44 8.73 -17.44
CA ASN A 72 -30.18 8.64 -18.71
C ASN A 72 -29.43 7.80 -19.77
N LYS A 73 -28.09 7.91 -19.81
CA LYS A 73 -27.23 7.16 -20.73
C LYS A 73 -27.13 5.69 -20.32
N LYS A 74 -27.01 5.42 -19.01
CA LYS A 74 -27.03 4.06 -18.45
C LYS A 74 -28.37 3.35 -18.74
N ASN A 75 -29.50 4.02 -18.50
CA ASN A 75 -30.83 3.46 -18.76
C ASN A 75 -31.04 3.15 -20.25
N ALA A 76 -30.58 4.05 -21.13
CA ALA A 76 -30.61 3.81 -22.58
C ALA A 76 -29.77 2.60 -22.99
N PHE A 77 -28.56 2.46 -22.42
CA PHE A 77 -27.69 1.31 -22.66
C PHE A 77 -28.35 -0.01 -22.24
N TRP A 78 -28.92 -0.08 -21.04
CA TRP A 78 -29.60 -1.28 -20.56
C TRP A 78 -30.86 -1.62 -21.36
N PHE A 79 -31.65 -0.63 -21.75
CA PHE A 79 -32.80 -0.82 -22.63
C PHE A 79 -32.34 -1.40 -23.98
N GLN A 80 -31.24 -0.89 -24.53
CA GLN A 80 -30.68 -1.36 -25.79
C GLN A 80 -30.16 -2.80 -25.69
N LYS A 81 -29.47 -3.16 -24.60
CA LYS A 81 -29.02 -4.53 -24.32
C LYS A 81 -30.19 -5.51 -24.17
N PHE A 82 -31.23 -5.12 -23.43
CA PHE A 82 -32.45 -5.91 -23.30
C PHE A 82 -33.11 -6.12 -24.67
N ALA A 83 -33.19 -5.07 -25.48
CA ALA A 83 -33.76 -5.17 -26.82
C ALA A 83 -32.90 -6.04 -27.77
N GLU A 84 -31.57 -5.96 -27.65
CA GLU A 84 -30.63 -6.83 -28.38
C GLU A 84 -30.90 -8.30 -28.11
N GLN A 85 -31.01 -8.67 -26.84
CA GLN A 85 -31.21 -10.05 -26.41
C GLN A 85 -32.60 -10.58 -26.77
N LYS A 86 -33.66 -9.77 -26.56
CA LYS A 86 -35.04 -10.23 -26.67
C LYS A 86 -35.65 -10.12 -28.06
N PHE A 87 -35.24 -9.13 -28.86
CA PHE A 87 -35.95 -8.77 -30.10
C PHE A 87 -35.09 -8.82 -31.37
N LEU A 88 -33.76 -8.77 -31.27
CA LEU A 88 -32.92 -8.79 -32.47
C LEU A 88 -32.62 -10.22 -32.95
N THR A 89 -32.56 -10.39 -34.27
CA THR A 89 -32.04 -11.60 -34.95
C THR A 89 -30.52 -11.66 -34.86
N ASP A 90 -29.90 -12.83 -34.94
CA ASP A 90 -28.44 -13.01 -34.81
C ASP A 90 -27.62 -12.04 -35.69
N ARG A 91 -27.92 -11.93 -37.00
CA ARG A 91 -27.24 -10.97 -37.89
C ARG A 91 -27.32 -9.50 -37.45
N LYS A 92 -28.42 -9.11 -36.80
CA LYS A 92 -28.61 -7.74 -36.28
C LYS A 92 -27.87 -7.55 -34.96
N ARG A 93 -27.78 -8.59 -34.13
CA ARG A 93 -26.95 -8.59 -32.92
C ARG A 93 -25.47 -8.47 -33.27
N ASP A 94 -25.00 -9.22 -34.27
CA ASP A 94 -23.60 -9.16 -34.71
C ASP A 94 -23.21 -7.74 -35.14
N ARG A 95 -24.00 -7.10 -36.01
CA ARG A 95 -23.78 -5.70 -36.42
C ARG A 95 -23.83 -4.73 -35.25
N PHE A 96 -24.70 -4.97 -34.28
CA PHE A 96 -24.82 -4.13 -33.10
C PHE A 96 -23.56 -4.21 -32.22
N ARG A 97 -23.06 -5.43 -32.00
CA ARG A 97 -21.81 -5.68 -31.26
C ARG A 97 -20.60 -5.13 -31.99
N GLU A 98 -20.48 -5.34 -33.30
CA GLU A 98 -19.44 -4.76 -34.13
C GLU A 98 -19.40 -3.22 -33.99
N ASN A 99 -20.56 -2.56 -33.93
CA ASN A 99 -20.63 -1.12 -33.76
C ASN A 99 -20.06 -0.65 -32.41
N LEU A 100 -20.26 -1.42 -31.33
CA LEU A 100 -19.69 -1.14 -30.01
C LEU A 100 -18.17 -1.42 -30.02
N TYR A 101 -17.75 -2.56 -30.55
CA TYR A 101 -16.33 -2.97 -30.63
C TYR A 101 -15.48 -2.01 -31.48
N GLN A 102 -16.09 -1.31 -32.45
CA GLN A 102 -15.40 -0.27 -33.22
C GLN A 102 -14.86 0.86 -32.35
N GLN A 103 -15.50 1.19 -31.22
CA GLN A 103 -15.03 2.22 -30.28
C GLN A 103 -14.60 3.54 -30.98
N ASP A 104 -15.42 3.99 -31.93
CA ASP A 104 -15.18 5.20 -32.73
C ASP A 104 -15.50 6.50 -31.97
N SER A 105 -16.04 6.41 -30.75
CA SER A 105 -16.28 7.52 -29.85
C SER A 105 -15.86 7.18 -28.41
N PRO A 106 -15.49 8.19 -27.58
CA PRO A 106 -15.20 7.99 -26.16
C PRO A 106 -16.33 7.32 -25.39
N GLU A 107 -17.58 7.66 -25.74
CA GLU A 107 -18.80 7.06 -25.17
C GLU A 107 -18.84 5.55 -25.41
N LYS A 108 -18.55 5.09 -26.64
CA LYS A 108 -18.50 3.66 -26.93
C LYS A 108 -17.38 2.95 -26.18
N SER A 109 -16.21 3.58 -26.00
CA SER A 109 -15.12 2.98 -25.21
C SER A 109 -15.49 2.83 -23.73
N VAL A 110 -16.22 3.79 -23.14
CA VAL A 110 -16.74 3.65 -21.76
C VAL A 110 -17.75 2.50 -21.68
N PHE A 111 -18.70 2.43 -22.62
CA PHE A 111 -19.71 1.37 -22.62
C PHE A 111 -19.15 -0.01 -22.91
N PHE A 112 -18.13 -0.10 -23.77
CA PHE A 112 -17.40 -1.34 -24.02
C PHE A 112 -16.77 -1.83 -22.71
N LEU A 113 -16.04 -0.97 -21.98
CA LEU A 113 -15.46 -1.33 -20.68
C LEU A 113 -16.53 -1.74 -19.66
N TYR A 114 -17.63 -0.98 -19.58
CA TYR A 114 -18.72 -1.26 -18.65
C TYR A 114 -19.36 -2.63 -18.93
N ASP A 115 -19.63 -2.94 -20.20
CA ASP A 115 -20.16 -4.24 -20.63
C ASP A 115 -19.19 -5.39 -20.29
N SER A 116 -17.90 -5.23 -20.59
CA SER A 116 -16.87 -6.22 -20.28
C SER A 116 -16.82 -6.51 -18.77
N PHE A 117 -16.81 -5.48 -17.92
CA PHE A 117 -16.77 -5.66 -16.47
C PHE A 117 -18.07 -6.23 -15.87
N ILE A 118 -19.24 -5.95 -16.47
CA ILE A 118 -20.49 -6.62 -16.11
C ILE A 118 -20.38 -8.12 -16.36
N ASN A 119 -19.88 -8.52 -17.53
CA ASN A 119 -19.72 -9.93 -17.87
C ASN A 119 -18.69 -10.61 -16.95
N LEU A 120 -17.55 -9.95 -16.70
CA LEU A 120 -16.52 -10.44 -15.78
C LEU A 120 -17.05 -10.61 -14.35
N LYS A 121 -17.90 -9.70 -13.86
CA LYS A 121 -18.56 -9.81 -12.55
C LYS A 121 -19.41 -11.08 -12.44
N VAL A 122 -20.15 -11.44 -13.49
CA VAL A 122 -20.95 -12.68 -13.50
C VAL A 122 -20.03 -13.90 -13.50
N LEU A 123 -19.03 -13.92 -14.40
CA LEU A 123 -18.10 -15.04 -14.52
C LEU A 123 -17.32 -15.31 -13.22
N ILE A 124 -16.83 -14.27 -12.55
CA ILE A 124 -16.11 -14.44 -11.29
C ILE A 124 -17.03 -14.90 -10.16
N HIS A 125 -18.29 -14.43 -10.14
CA HIS A 125 -19.26 -14.89 -9.15
C HIS A 125 -19.50 -16.39 -9.27
N ASP A 126 -19.74 -16.88 -10.49
CA ASP A 126 -19.95 -18.30 -10.75
C ASP A 126 -18.70 -19.13 -10.46
N LEU A 127 -17.51 -18.60 -10.76
CA LEU A 127 -16.25 -19.27 -10.46
C LEU A 127 -16.02 -19.43 -8.94
N LEU A 128 -16.40 -18.41 -8.16
CA LEU A 128 -16.24 -18.43 -6.70
C LEU A 128 -17.19 -19.42 -6.00
N VAL A 129 -18.30 -19.84 -6.64
CA VAL A 129 -19.20 -20.87 -6.09
C VAL A 129 -18.48 -22.20 -5.84
N SER A 130 -17.40 -22.50 -6.57
CA SER A 130 -16.68 -23.77 -6.39
C SER A 130 -15.89 -23.86 -5.07
N GLU A 131 -15.65 -22.72 -4.39
CA GLU A 131 -14.76 -22.54 -3.23
C GLU A 131 -13.31 -23.02 -3.42
N LYS A 132 -13.00 -23.67 -4.55
CA LYS A 132 -11.71 -24.23 -4.92
C LYS A 132 -11.34 -23.77 -6.32
N ILE A 133 -10.35 -22.91 -6.38
CA ILE A 133 -9.85 -22.31 -7.61
C ILE A 133 -8.42 -22.78 -7.84
N SER A 134 -8.20 -23.48 -8.96
CA SER A 134 -6.87 -23.89 -9.38
C SER A 134 -6.08 -22.71 -9.94
N TYR A 135 -4.75 -22.83 -9.95
CA TYR A 135 -3.87 -21.86 -10.59
C TYR A 135 -4.21 -21.64 -12.08
N ASN A 136 -4.62 -22.68 -12.81
CA ASN A 136 -5.02 -22.55 -14.22
C ASN A 136 -6.28 -21.71 -14.38
N ALA A 137 -7.29 -21.91 -13.52
CA ALA A 137 -8.49 -21.09 -13.54
C ALA A 137 -8.18 -19.62 -13.22
N TYR A 138 -7.33 -19.38 -12.22
CA TYR A 138 -6.82 -18.06 -11.88
C TYR A 138 -6.11 -17.39 -13.07
N ARG A 139 -5.14 -18.06 -13.69
CA ARG A 139 -4.39 -17.52 -14.83
C ARG A 139 -5.30 -17.23 -16.03
N ASN A 140 -6.14 -18.17 -16.42
CA ASN A 140 -7.03 -18.01 -17.59
C ASN A 140 -8.01 -16.86 -17.38
N PHE A 141 -8.53 -16.69 -16.17
CA PHE A 141 -9.40 -15.55 -15.86
C PHE A 141 -8.63 -14.23 -15.96
N GLY A 142 -7.37 -14.20 -15.52
CA GLY A 142 -6.48 -13.07 -15.71
C GLY A 142 -6.24 -12.71 -17.18
N GLU A 143 -5.96 -13.70 -18.02
CA GLU A 143 -5.78 -13.50 -19.47
C GLU A 143 -7.03 -12.89 -20.13
N LEU A 144 -8.24 -13.30 -19.70
CA LEU A 144 -9.50 -12.71 -20.15
C LEU A 144 -9.62 -11.24 -19.74
N ILE A 145 -9.39 -10.91 -18.47
CA ILE A 145 -9.45 -9.52 -17.99
C ILE A 145 -8.46 -8.64 -18.74
N VAL A 146 -7.20 -9.09 -18.84
CA VAL A 146 -6.13 -8.31 -19.49
C VAL A 146 -6.48 -8.04 -20.94
N ARG A 147 -7.06 -9.02 -21.64
CA ARG A 147 -7.52 -8.84 -23.00
C ARG A 147 -8.60 -7.75 -23.11
N GLU A 148 -9.64 -7.80 -22.27
CA GLU A 148 -10.71 -6.80 -22.27
C GLU A 148 -10.19 -5.38 -21.98
N ILE A 149 -9.22 -5.25 -21.06
CA ILE A 149 -8.57 -3.96 -20.75
C ILE A 149 -7.78 -3.44 -21.95
N ARG A 150 -6.94 -4.28 -22.57
CA ARG A 150 -6.07 -3.87 -23.70
C ARG A 150 -6.85 -3.62 -24.99
N GLU A 151 -7.99 -4.26 -25.18
CA GLU A 151 -8.88 -4.00 -26.33
C GLU A 151 -9.61 -2.66 -26.20
N ASN A 152 -9.62 -2.02 -25.03
CA ASN A 152 -10.25 -0.71 -24.85
C ASN A 152 -9.46 0.42 -25.53
N LYS A 153 -10.14 1.26 -26.31
CA LYS A 153 -9.48 2.36 -27.04
C LYS A 153 -9.21 3.61 -26.23
N LEU A 154 -9.84 3.77 -25.07
CA LEU A 154 -9.72 4.98 -24.25
C LEU A 154 -9.05 4.71 -22.89
N PHE A 155 -9.37 3.58 -22.28
CA PHE A 155 -8.94 3.17 -20.94
C PHE A 155 -8.00 1.96 -21.00
N ASP A 156 -6.94 2.10 -21.78
CA ASP A 156 -5.84 1.15 -21.78
C ASP A 156 -4.63 1.82 -21.11
N PRO A 157 -4.37 1.52 -19.83
CA PRO A 157 -3.28 2.12 -19.09
C PRO A 157 -1.90 1.76 -19.68
N PHE A 158 -1.80 0.75 -20.53
CA PHE A 158 -0.53 0.26 -21.05
C PHE A 158 -0.10 0.92 -22.36
N ARG A 159 -0.93 1.81 -22.94
CA ARG A 159 -0.59 2.52 -24.19
C ARG A 159 0.57 3.48 -24.04
N LYS A 160 0.67 4.09 -22.87
CA LYS A 160 1.70 5.05 -22.52
C LYS A 160 2.27 4.61 -21.18
N ASP A 161 3.58 4.63 -21.07
CA ASP A 161 4.25 4.41 -19.78
C ASP A 161 3.90 5.54 -18.80
N ILE A 162 4.02 6.79 -19.25
CA ILE A 162 3.61 7.98 -18.50
C ILE A 162 2.39 8.59 -19.19
N ASP A 163 1.27 8.73 -18.46
CA ASP A 163 0.07 9.39 -18.94
C ASP A 163 0.03 10.86 -18.45
N PRO A 164 0.26 11.86 -19.32
CA PRO A 164 0.26 13.27 -18.91
C PRO A 164 -1.05 13.76 -18.29
N GLU A 165 -2.16 13.04 -18.48
CA GLU A 165 -3.44 13.37 -17.86
C GLU A 165 -3.43 13.18 -16.34
N TYR A 166 -2.69 12.18 -15.86
CA TYR A 166 -2.66 11.78 -14.46
C TYR A 166 -1.26 11.89 -13.82
N ASP A 167 -0.18 11.75 -14.60
CA ASP A 167 1.22 11.83 -14.16
C ASP A 167 1.76 13.27 -14.25
N SER A 168 1.01 14.23 -13.70
CA SER A 168 1.41 15.64 -13.66
C SER A 168 1.87 16.05 -12.26
N ILE A 169 2.97 16.81 -12.18
CA ILE A 169 3.51 17.32 -10.91
C ILE A 169 3.11 18.79 -10.76
N ASP A 170 2.15 19.07 -9.87
CA ASP A 170 1.66 20.43 -9.61
C ASP A 170 2.46 21.17 -8.51
N ASN A 171 3.49 20.53 -7.95
CA ASN A 171 4.33 21.14 -6.91
C ASN A 171 5.30 22.20 -7.50
N ARG A 172 5.18 23.44 -6.99
CA ARG A 172 5.96 24.59 -7.47
C ARG A 172 7.44 24.50 -7.13
N ASP A 173 7.78 23.99 -5.96
CA ASP A 173 9.17 23.83 -5.52
C ASP A 173 9.90 22.79 -6.36
N ILE A 174 9.27 21.65 -6.67
CA ILE A 174 9.83 20.66 -7.59
C ILE A 174 10.01 21.24 -8.99
N SER A 175 9.03 21.99 -9.48
CA SER A 175 9.15 22.70 -10.76
C SER A 175 10.32 23.69 -10.78
N ALA A 176 10.55 24.41 -9.68
CA ALA A 176 11.67 25.33 -9.52
C ALA A 176 13.02 24.58 -9.50
N VAL A 177 13.09 23.45 -8.79
CA VAL A 177 14.26 22.56 -8.76
C VAL A 177 14.60 22.07 -10.16
N VAL A 178 13.65 21.50 -10.91
CA VAL A 178 13.92 20.99 -12.26
C VAL A 178 14.40 22.11 -13.20
N ARG A 179 13.84 23.32 -13.08
CA ARG A 179 14.26 24.49 -13.88
C ARG A 179 15.66 24.98 -13.55
N SER A 180 16.14 24.81 -12.31
CA SER A 180 17.47 25.26 -11.89
C SER A 180 18.62 24.37 -12.40
N ILE A 181 18.32 23.11 -12.78
CA ILE A 181 19.31 22.16 -13.28
C ILE A 181 19.84 22.62 -14.64
N LYS A 182 21.11 23.03 -14.72
CA LYS A 182 21.72 23.54 -15.96
C LYS A 182 22.00 22.45 -16.99
N ASP A 183 22.46 21.29 -16.54
CA ASP A 183 22.80 20.16 -17.42
C ASP A 183 21.53 19.48 -17.97
N ARG A 184 21.43 19.37 -19.30
CA ARG A 184 20.24 18.84 -19.97
C ARG A 184 20.02 17.37 -19.67
N ASN A 185 21.10 16.59 -19.54
CA ASN A 185 21.01 15.16 -19.28
C ASN A 185 20.52 14.90 -17.83
N SER A 186 21.14 15.54 -16.85
CA SER A 186 20.75 15.49 -15.44
C SER A 186 19.32 15.97 -15.24
N ARG A 187 18.89 17.03 -15.96
CA ARG A 187 17.51 17.51 -15.90
C ARG A 187 16.52 16.45 -16.40
N ARG A 188 16.82 15.78 -17.51
CA ARG A 188 15.98 14.71 -18.07
C ARG A 188 15.87 13.53 -17.10
N ILE A 189 17.00 13.08 -16.56
CA ILE A 189 17.07 12.00 -15.57
C ILE A 189 16.22 12.35 -14.33
N ALA A 190 16.48 13.51 -13.72
CA ALA A 190 15.76 13.95 -12.54
C ALA A 190 14.25 14.09 -12.79
N SER A 191 13.85 14.65 -13.94
CA SER A 191 12.44 14.79 -14.30
C SER A 191 11.76 13.41 -14.44
N GLY A 192 12.42 12.45 -15.08
CA GLY A 192 11.90 11.09 -15.22
C GLY A 192 11.70 10.43 -13.85
N ILE A 193 12.68 10.53 -12.96
CA ILE A 193 12.58 9.93 -11.62
C ILE A 193 11.49 10.62 -10.79
N PHE A 194 11.39 11.95 -10.83
CA PHE A 194 10.29 12.65 -10.18
C PHE A 194 8.94 12.17 -10.70
N LEU A 195 8.76 11.97 -12.00
CA LEU A 195 7.52 11.44 -12.55
C LEU A 195 7.18 10.04 -11.99
N TYR A 196 8.15 9.12 -11.93
CA TYR A 196 7.94 7.81 -11.29
C TYR A 196 7.56 7.92 -9.81
N LEU A 197 8.25 8.76 -9.05
CA LEU A 197 7.98 8.90 -7.61
C LEU A 197 6.62 9.57 -7.33
N PHE A 198 6.24 10.60 -8.09
CA PHE A 198 4.91 11.20 -7.99
C PHE A 198 3.80 10.26 -8.48
N ARG A 199 4.08 9.39 -9.46
CA ARG A 199 3.18 8.31 -9.86
C ARG A 199 2.93 7.32 -8.71
N PHE A 200 3.96 6.98 -7.93
CA PHE A 200 3.78 6.14 -6.73
C PHE A 200 2.91 6.82 -5.68
N LEU A 201 3.11 8.12 -5.43
CA LEU A 201 2.23 8.89 -4.53
C LEU A 201 0.77 8.89 -5.02
N ARG A 202 0.55 9.00 -6.34
CA ARG A 202 -0.80 8.87 -6.92
C ARG A 202 -1.40 7.49 -6.70
N TYR A 203 -0.64 6.42 -6.91
CA TYR A 203 -1.14 5.07 -6.67
C TYR A 203 -1.54 4.89 -5.21
N LEU A 204 -0.68 5.34 -4.29
CA LEU A 204 -0.94 5.30 -2.85
C LEU A 204 -2.15 6.15 -2.45
N SER A 205 -2.39 7.31 -3.09
CA SER A 205 -3.53 8.18 -2.74
C SER A 205 -4.90 7.55 -3.00
N HIS A 206 -4.96 6.49 -3.81
CA HIS A 206 -6.19 5.73 -4.08
C HIS A 206 -6.41 4.56 -3.09
N MET A 207 -5.53 4.40 -2.09
CA MET A 207 -5.71 3.40 -1.03
C MET A 207 -6.59 3.94 0.11
N GLU A 208 -7.62 3.17 0.47
CA GLU A 208 -8.52 3.49 1.59
C GLU A 208 -8.16 2.64 2.82
N VAL A 209 -7.01 2.94 3.44
CA VAL A 209 -6.42 2.10 4.51
C VAL A 209 -7.19 2.11 5.83
N THR A 210 -7.98 3.15 6.09
CA THR A 210 -8.82 3.26 7.30
C THR A 210 -10.18 2.59 7.16
N SER A 211 -10.50 2.04 5.98
CA SER A 211 -11.80 1.43 5.73
C SER A 211 -11.94 0.08 6.42
N HIS A 212 -13.15 -0.20 6.91
CA HIS A 212 -13.52 -1.52 7.43
C HIS A 212 -14.14 -2.42 6.36
N LEU A 213 -14.35 -1.91 5.15
CA LEU A 213 -14.95 -2.65 4.05
C LEU A 213 -13.92 -3.54 3.36
N SER A 214 -14.26 -4.82 3.16
CA SER A 214 -13.38 -5.77 2.45
C SER A 214 -12.99 -5.27 1.05
N VAL A 215 -13.93 -4.61 0.36
CA VAL A 215 -13.72 -4.07 -0.99
C VAL A 215 -12.58 -3.06 -1.01
N SER A 216 -12.60 -2.09 -0.10
CA SER A 216 -11.55 -1.06 0.04
C SER A 216 -10.19 -1.68 0.37
N LEU A 217 -10.15 -2.66 1.27
CA LEU A 217 -8.91 -3.35 1.65
C LEU A 217 -8.36 -4.18 0.49
N ASN A 218 -9.20 -4.90 -0.24
CA ASN A 218 -8.80 -5.69 -1.40
C ASN A 218 -8.30 -4.82 -2.56
N CYS A 219 -8.94 -3.65 -2.79
CA CYS A 219 -8.42 -2.65 -3.73
C CYS A 219 -7.02 -2.17 -3.31
N SER A 220 -6.87 -1.80 -2.04
CA SER A 220 -5.60 -1.33 -1.48
C SER A 220 -4.51 -2.41 -1.59
N TYR A 221 -4.85 -3.67 -1.33
CA TYR A 221 -3.95 -4.80 -1.51
C TYR A 221 -3.51 -4.99 -2.98
N LEU A 222 -4.42 -4.90 -3.96
CA LEU A 222 -4.07 -4.98 -5.38
C LEU A 222 -3.19 -3.80 -5.83
N ILE A 223 -3.42 -2.60 -5.30
CA ILE A 223 -2.56 -1.43 -5.52
C ILE A 223 -1.16 -1.66 -4.94
N LEU A 224 -1.05 -2.25 -3.75
CA LEU A 224 0.24 -2.65 -3.21
C LEU A 224 0.91 -3.64 -4.17
N VAL A 225 0.21 -4.68 -4.64
CA VAL A 225 0.72 -5.66 -5.64
C VAL A 225 1.27 -4.96 -6.91
N LEU A 226 0.56 -3.96 -7.42
CA LEU A 226 1.00 -3.11 -8.54
C LEU A 226 2.34 -2.43 -8.23
N LEU A 227 2.50 -1.84 -7.04
CA LEU A 227 3.70 -1.10 -6.67
C LEU A 227 4.98 -1.94 -6.70
N ARG A 228 4.97 -3.27 -6.48
CA ARG A 228 6.18 -4.10 -6.71
C ARG A 228 6.56 -4.23 -8.16
N SER A 229 5.58 -4.39 -9.04
CA SER A 229 5.84 -4.43 -10.48
C SER A 229 6.50 -3.12 -10.90
N GLU A 230 5.93 -2.01 -10.46
CA GLU A 230 6.38 -0.66 -10.78
C GLU A 230 7.74 -0.32 -10.15
N THR A 231 8.01 -0.85 -8.94
CA THR A 231 9.32 -0.70 -8.28
C THR A 231 10.41 -1.49 -9.01
N ARG A 232 10.09 -2.68 -9.54
CA ARG A 232 11.03 -3.45 -10.37
C ARG A 232 11.36 -2.70 -11.66
N GLU A 233 10.36 -2.09 -12.30
CA GLU A 233 10.56 -1.25 -13.50
C GLU A 233 11.42 -0.01 -13.17
N LEU A 234 11.11 0.70 -12.08
CA LEU A 234 11.92 1.83 -11.60
C LEU A 234 13.37 1.42 -11.34
N LYS A 235 13.58 0.27 -10.68
CA LYS A 235 14.93 -0.25 -10.42
C LYS A 235 15.70 -0.50 -11.72
N GLY A 236 15.08 -1.19 -12.69
CA GLY A 236 15.71 -1.42 -14.00
C GLY A 236 16.08 -0.12 -14.70
N TYR A 237 15.16 0.86 -14.69
CA TYR A 237 15.41 2.19 -15.24
C TYR A 237 16.56 2.93 -14.51
N LEU A 238 16.62 2.86 -13.18
CA LEU A 238 17.69 3.45 -12.39
C LEU A 238 19.04 2.78 -12.69
N ASP A 239 19.09 1.45 -12.75
CA ASP A 239 20.32 0.70 -13.04
C ASP A 239 20.89 1.07 -14.43
N GLU A 240 20.03 1.22 -15.44
CA GLU A 240 20.40 1.71 -16.77
C GLU A 240 20.99 3.13 -16.71
N ILE A 241 20.31 4.06 -16.02
CA ILE A 241 20.78 5.44 -15.89
C ILE A 241 22.09 5.53 -15.11
N ILE A 242 22.23 4.78 -14.01
CA ILE A 242 23.43 4.78 -13.16
C ILE A 242 24.63 4.34 -13.99
N SER A 243 24.48 3.29 -14.80
CA SER A 243 25.54 2.80 -15.69
C SER A 243 25.94 3.80 -16.77
N ALA A 244 24.99 4.59 -17.27
CA ALA A 244 25.21 5.60 -18.31
C ALA A 244 25.61 6.98 -17.77
N SER A 245 25.45 7.23 -16.46
CA SER A 245 25.64 8.54 -15.84
C SER A 245 27.12 8.90 -15.74
N ARG A 246 27.44 10.11 -16.18
CA ARG A 246 28.78 10.71 -16.04
C ARG A 246 28.99 11.41 -14.70
N SER A 247 27.92 11.69 -13.97
CA SER A 247 27.97 12.40 -12.69
C SER A 247 27.96 11.39 -11.54
N LYS A 248 29.13 11.20 -10.92
CA LYS A 248 29.27 10.30 -9.76
C LYS A 248 28.39 10.73 -8.58
N SER A 249 28.22 12.05 -8.39
CA SER A 249 27.38 12.56 -7.31
C SER A 249 25.90 12.26 -7.51
N LEU A 250 25.39 12.35 -8.74
CA LEU A 250 24.02 11.97 -9.06
C LEU A 250 23.85 10.45 -8.94
N SER A 251 24.77 9.66 -9.49
CA SER A 251 24.74 8.20 -9.40
C SER A 251 24.63 7.71 -7.96
N ASN A 252 25.40 8.28 -7.02
CA ASN A 252 25.31 7.92 -5.60
C ASN A 252 23.91 8.17 -5.01
N VAL A 253 23.22 9.26 -5.40
CA VAL A 253 21.86 9.55 -4.96
C VAL A 253 20.87 8.55 -5.56
N LEU A 254 21.04 8.21 -6.84
CA LEU A 254 20.20 7.23 -7.52
C LEU A 254 20.36 5.81 -6.97
N GLU A 255 21.59 5.41 -6.67
CA GLU A 255 21.90 4.14 -5.99
C GLU A 255 21.24 4.08 -4.61
N SER A 256 21.30 5.18 -3.85
CA SER A 256 20.61 5.29 -2.56
C SER A 256 19.10 5.13 -2.70
N ILE A 257 18.48 5.79 -3.68
CA ILE A 257 17.03 5.69 -3.95
C ILE A 257 16.66 4.26 -4.36
N SER A 258 17.41 3.68 -5.30
CA SER A 258 17.20 2.30 -5.78
C SER A 258 17.30 1.29 -4.64
N PHE A 259 18.30 1.43 -3.76
CA PHE A 259 18.48 0.58 -2.59
C PHE A 259 17.34 0.74 -1.57
N GLN A 260 16.97 1.98 -1.23
CA GLN A 260 15.89 2.25 -0.27
C GLN A 260 14.56 1.63 -0.75
N PHE A 261 14.17 1.89 -2.01
CA PHE A 261 12.96 1.28 -2.57
C PHE A 261 13.03 -0.25 -2.60
N SER A 262 14.17 -0.82 -2.99
CA SER A 262 14.35 -2.28 -3.02
C SER A 262 14.19 -2.92 -1.63
N MET A 263 14.69 -2.27 -0.59
CA MET A 263 14.59 -2.78 0.79
C MET A 263 13.17 -2.65 1.35
N GLU A 264 12.55 -1.48 1.18
CA GLU A 264 11.22 -1.21 1.75
C GLU A 264 10.12 -1.96 1.00
N ILE A 265 10.25 -2.12 -0.33
CA ILE A 265 9.32 -3.00 -1.08
C ILE A 265 9.50 -4.45 -0.65
N LYS A 266 10.74 -4.92 -0.44
CA LYS A 266 10.99 -6.28 0.03
C LYS A 266 10.36 -6.50 1.40
N ARG A 267 10.53 -5.54 2.31
CA ARG A 267 9.92 -5.53 3.64
C ARG A 267 8.41 -5.66 3.58
N VAL A 268 7.75 -4.79 2.80
CA VAL A 268 6.29 -4.83 2.62
C VAL A 268 5.82 -6.19 2.10
N TYR A 269 6.50 -6.76 1.11
CA TYR A 269 6.05 -8.01 0.49
C TYR A 269 6.34 -9.26 1.29
N GLU A 270 7.52 -9.35 1.89
CA GLU A 270 7.96 -10.55 2.59
C GLU A 270 7.48 -10.58 4.05
N GLN A 271 7.15 -9.43 4.65
CA GLN A 271 6.72 -9.36 6.04
C GLN A 271 5.25 -8.99 6.20
N GLU A 272 4.80 -7.89 5.58
CA GLU A 272 3.44 -7.39 5.78
C GLU A 272 2.42 -8.18 4.96
N LEU A 273 2.69 -8.36 3.67
CA LEU A 273 1.73 -8.92 2.71
C LEU A 273 1.81 -10.44 2.55
N TRP A 274 2.83 -11.08 3.15
CA TRP A 274 3.03 -12.51 3.01
C TRP A 274 1.80 -13.30 3.46
N ASP A 275 1.21 -14.06 2.52
CA ASP A 275 -0.01 -14.85 2.75
C ASP A 275 -1.18 -14.06 3.40
N ILE A 276 -1.20 -12.72 3.26
CA ILE A 276 -2.15 -11.81 3.96
C ILE A 276 -3.62 -12.18 3.71
N LEU A 277 -3.94 -12.65 2.51
CA LEU A 277 -5.29 -13.05 2.12
C LEU A 277 -5.79 -14.33 2.80
N THR A 278 -4.92 -15.05 3.50
CA THR A 278 -5.29 -16.25 4.28
C THR A 278 -5.45 -15.94 5.78
N LEU A 279 -5.14 -14.72 6.22
CA LEU A 279 -5.28 -14.31 7.62
C LEU A 279 -6.76 -14.21 8.02
N GLY A 280 -7.04 -14.61 9.27
CA GLY A 280 -8.41 -14.87 9.74
C GLY A 280 -9.24 -13.65 10.15
N THR A 281 -8.62 -12.50 10.46
CA THR A 281 -9.38 -11.32 10.93
C THR A 281 -9.18 -10.08 10.04
N SER A 282 -10.28 -9.39 9.73
CA SER A 282 -10.26 -8.15 8.93
C SER A 282 -9.43 -7.04 9.59
N SER A 283 -9.27 -7.06 10.92
CA SER A 283 -8.44 -6.07 11.63
C SER A 283 -6.94 -6.29 11.39
N GLN A 284 -6.48 -7.54 11.36
CA GLN A 284 -5.08 -7.87 11.06
C GLN A 284 -4.74 -7.51 9.61
N ILE A 285 -5.63 -7.81 8.67
CA ILE A 285 -5.45 -7.44 7.25
C ILE A 285 -5.36 -5.92 7.11
N ARG A 286 -6.27 -5.17 7.76
CA ARG A 286 -6.24 -3.70 7.76
C ARG A 286 -4.92 -3.16 8.30
N GLY A 287 -4.49 -3.61 9.49
CA GLY A 287 -3.26 -3.14 10.11
C GLY A 287 -2.03 -3.35 9.22
N ARG A 288 -1.92 -4.52 8.57
CA ARG A 288 -0.82 -4.81 7.63
C ARG A 288 -0.87 -3.95 6.36
N ILE A 289 -2.06 -3.69 5.81
CA ILE A 289 -2.24 -2.80 4.66
C ILE A 289 -1.88 -1.35 5.04
N GLU A 290 -2.33 -0.88 6.20
CA GLU A 290 -2.03 0.45 6.72
C GLU A 290 -0.52 0.64 6.97
N ASN A 291 0.13 -0.34 7.57
CA ASN A 291 1.58 -0.36 7.75
C ASN A 291 2.31 -0.34 6.40
N SER A 292 1.88 -1.17 5.45
CA SER A 292 2.45 -1.21 4.09
C SER A 292 2.34 0.14 3.37
N TYR A 293 1.18 0.77 3.45
CA TYR A 293 0.96 2.12 2.93
C TYR A 293 1.90 3.13 3.58
N GLY A 294 1.98 3.15 4.92
CA GLY A 294 2.83 4.08 5.65
C GLY A 294 4.31 3.93 5.29
N ILE A 295 4.80 2.70 5.14
CA ILE A 295 6.18 2.41 4.72
C ILE A 295 6.44 2.99 3.31
N LEU A 296 5.61 2.65 2.32
CA LEU A 296 5.85 3.06 0.93
C LEU A 296 5.62 4.56 0.70
N PHE A 297 4.64 5.14 1.38
CA PHE A 297 4.35 6.57 1.32
C PHE A 297 5.55 7.38 1.84
N ASN A 298 6.01 7.06 3.05
CA ASN A 298 7.16 7.72 3.65
C ASN A 298 8.44 7.55 2.81
N THR A 299 8.71 6.34 2.33
CA THR A 299 9.88 6.08 1.46
C THR A 299 9.83 6.89 0.17
N THR A 300 8.63 7.02 -0.43
CA THR A 300 8.45 7.80 -1.66
C THR A 300 8.70 9.29 -1.40
N GLU A 301 8.14 9.86 -0.34
CA GLU A 301 8.40 11.26 0.04
C GLU A 301 9.89 11.50 0.32
N GLN A 302 10.53 10.60 1.07
CA GLN A 302 11.97 10.69 1.38
C GLN A 302 12.83 10.69 0.11
N CYS A 303 12.53 9.82 -0.85
CA CYS A 303 13.26 9.76 -2.12
C CYS A 303 13.06 11.04 -2.96
N ILE A 304 11.85 11.60 -2.97
CA ILE A 304 11.57 12.88 -3.65
C ILE A 304 12.39 14.01 -3.02
N VAL A 305 12.35 14.13 -1.68
CA VAL A 305 13.10 15.16 -0.96
C VAL A 305 14.61 14.97 -1.11
N GLN A 306 15.11 13.74 -1.07
CA GLN A 306 16.53 13.43 -1.29
C GLN A 306 16.99 13.86 -2.68
N LEU A 307 16.24 13.53 -3.73
CA LEU A 307 16.54 13.94 -5.09
C LEU A 307 16.48 15.46 -5.25
N ALA A 308 15.49 16.11 -4.65
CA ALA A 308 15.35 17.56 -4.72
C ALA A 308 16.50 18.29 -4.00
N ARG A 309 16.91 17.81 -2.82
CA ARG A 309 18.04 18.36 -2.05
C ARG A 309 19.38 18.23 -2.75
N HIS A 310 19.56 17.20 -3.58
CA HIS A 310 20.76 17.05 -4.40
C HIS A 310 20.96 18.25 -5.35
N PHE A 311 19.87 18.79 -5.91
CA PHE A 311 19.92 19.94 -6.82
C PHE A 311 19.68 21.29 -6.11
N SER A 312 19.05 21.28 -4.93
CA SER A 312 18.74 22.47 -4.14
C SER A 312 18.97 22.20 -2.65
N THR A 313 20.18 22.45 -2.16
CA THR A 313 20.64 22.09 -0.80
C THR A 313 19.86 22.74 0.35
N GLY A 314 19.17 23.86 0.10
CA GLY A 314 18.34 24.56 1.09
C GLY A 314 16.86 24.20 1.07
N LEU A 315 16.45 23.17 0.30
CA LEU A 315 15.04 22.77 0.25
C LEU A 315 14.68 21.89 1.46
N GLU A 316 13.73 22.39 2.24
CA GLU A 316 13.09 21.69 3.35
C GLU A 316 12.01 20.74 2.80
N GLY A 317 11.88 19.57 3.40
CA GLY A 317 10.92 18.56 2.91
C GLY A 317 9.48 19.02 3.13
N GLU A 318 9.28 19.79 4.20
CA GLU A 318 8.05 20.45 4.64
C GLU A 318 7.49 21.43 3.59
N LYS A 319 8.35 21.96 2.72
CA LYS A 319 7.94 22.80 1.58
C LYS A 319 7.33 21.98 0.45
N ILE A 320 7.74 20.72 0.31
CA ILE A 320 7.18 19.80 -0.69
C ILE A 320 5.95 19.09 -0.11
N PHE A 321 6.05 18.59 1.12
CA PHE A 321 5.01 17.84 1.81
C PHE A 321 4.80 18.41 3.23
N PRO A 322 3.64 18.99 3.55
CA PRO A 322 3.40 19.65 4.84
C PRO A 322 3.61 18.75 6.07
N SER A 323 3.40 17.45 5.94
CA SER A 323 3.52 16.45 7.02
C SER A 323 4.79 15.61 6.91
N PHE A 324 5.83 16.12 6.24
CA PHE A 324 7.08 15.38 6.03
C PHE A 324 7.80 15.11 7.36
N GLU A 325 7.94 13.84 7.73
CA GLU A 325 8.78 13.42 8.85
C GLU A 325 10.16 13.00 8.36
N THR A 326 11.22 13.58 8.89
CA THR A 326 12.60 13.22 8.55
C THR A 326 13.00 11.87 9.14
N LYS A 327 13.99 11.19 8.51
CA LYS A 327 14.60 9.97 9.07
C LYS A 327 15.10 10.14 10.51
N LEU A 328 15.57 11.33 10.84
CA LEU A 328 15.99 11.67 12.20
C LEU A 328 14.81 11.66 13.18
N GLU A 329 13.70 12.31 12.83
CA GLU A 329 12.49 12.33 13.66
C GLU A 329 11.90 10.92 13.82
N GLN A 330 11.88 10.13 12.74
CA GLN A 330 11.49 8.73 12.77
C GLN A 330 12.38 7.89 13.69
N SER A 331 13.70 8.06 13.60
CA SER A 331 14.67 7.38 14.48
C SER A 331 14.52 7.83 15.95
N LEU A 332 14.25 9.11 16.20
CA LEU A 332 13.97 9.62 17.55
C LEU A 332 12.68 9.01 18.11
N LYS A 333 11.59 9.05 17.34
CA LYS A 333 10.29 8.49 17.71
C LYS A 333 10.38 7.00 18.03
N LEU A 334 11.01 6.22 17.15
CA LEU A 334 11.24 4.79 17.38
C LEU A 334 12.03 4.53 18.67
N ARG A 335 13.09 5.31 18.91
CA ARG A 335 13.91 5.17 20.12
C ARG A 335 13.13 5.51 21.40
N GLU A 336 12.34 6.57 21.37
CA GLU A 336 11.45 6.98 22.45
C GLU A 336 10.43 5.88 22.75
N ASP A 337 9.76 5.36 21.72
CA ASP A 337 8.70 4.38 21.89
C ASP A 337 9.21 3.00 22.37
N ILE A 338 10.36 2.55 21.85
CA ILE A 338 11.00 1.31 22.35
C ILE A 338 11.40 1.48 23.83
N PHE A 339 11.88 2.67 24.21
CA PHE A 339 12.22 2.94 25.60
C PHE A 339 10.98 2.92 26.51
N VAL A 340 9.87 3.53 26.09
CA VAL A 340 8.61 3.51 26.85
C VAL A 340 8.09 2.08 27.00
N LEU A 341 8.06 1.30 25.91
CA LEU A 341 7.65 -0.10 25.96
C LEU A 341 8.54 -0.93 26.91
N TYR A 342 9.86 -0.74 26.83
CA TYR A 342 10.80 -1.38 27.75
C TYR A 342 10.51 -1.00 29.21
N ARG A 343 10.26 0.29 29.50
CA ARG A 343 9.93 0.75 30.85
C ARG A 343 8.60 0.19 31.35
N LEU A 344 7.58 0.09 30.52
CA LEU A 344 6.30 -0.53 30.90
C LEU A 344 6.49 -1.99 31.32
N PHE A 345 7.26 -2.77 30.56
CA PHE A 345 7.56 -4.16 30.97
C PHE A 345 8.39 -4.24 32.25
N ARG A 346 9.35 -3.34 32.45
CA ARG A 346 10.12 -3.28 33.72
C ARG A 346 9.23 -3.00 34.92
N ILE A 347 8.30 -2.05 34.81
CA ILE A 347 7.34 -1.74 35.88
C ILE A 347 6.41 -2.93 36.13
N PHE A 348 5.96 -3.61 35.07
CA PHE A 348 5.17 -4.84 35.17
C PHE A 348 5.91 -5.97 35.88
N GLU A 349 7.20 -6.18 35.59
CA GLU A 349 8.04 -7.16 36.26
C GLU A 349 8.22 -6.83 37.76
N GLU A 350 8.43 -5.57 38.09
CA GLU A 350 8.67 -5.10 39.46
C GLU A 350 7.41 -5.14 40.35
N ASN A 351 6.22 -5.08 39.75
CA ASN A 351 4.93 -5.12 40.44
C ASN A 351 4.16 -6.43 40.22
N PHE A 352 4.82 -7.48 39.72
CA PHE A 352 4.15 -8.71 39.29
C PHE A 352 3.44 -9.48 40.42
N GLU A 353 3.98 -9.40 41.63
CA GLU A 353 3.46 -10.07 42.83
C GLU A 353 2.12 -9.47 43.30
N ASP A 354 1.86 -8.19 42.98
CA ASP A 354 0.60 -7.53 43.32
C ASP A 354 -0.45 -7.81 42.23
N GLN A 355 -1.45 -8.61 42.61
CA GLN A 355 -2.49 -9.10 41.71
C GLN A 355 -3.31 -7.98 41.05
N GLU A 356 -3.62 -6.91 41.78
CA GLU A 356 -4.42 -5.79 41.28
C GLU A 356 -3.58 -4.93 40.34
N ARG A 357 -2.37 -4.57 40.76
CA ARG A 357 -1.42 -3.81 39.92
C ARG A 357 -1.05 -4.55 38.64
N ARG A 358 -0.85 -5.87 38.72
CA ARG A 358 -0.54 -6.72 37.57
C ARG A 358 -1.61 -6.64 36.49
N ALA A 359 -2.89 -6.74 36.85
CA ALA A 359 -3.99 -6.68 35.88
C ALA A 359 -4.06 -5.30 35.20
N THR A 360 -3.90 -4.23 35.97
CA THR A 360 -3.95 -2.86 35.45
C THR A 360 -2.76 -2.54 34.55
N LEU A 361 -1.55 -2.95 34.92
CA LEU A 361 -0.36 -2.79 34.09
C LEU A 361 -0.43 -3.65 32.83
N PHE A 362 -1.02 -4.85 32.90
CA PHE A 362 -1.24 -5.67 31.72
C PHE A 362 -2.16 -4.97 30.71
N ALA A 363 -3.27 -4.37 31.17
CA ALA A 363 -4.15 -3.58 30.31
C ALA A 363 -3.42 -2.35 29.72
N SER A 364 -2.58 -1.68 30.51
CA SER A 364 -1.76 -0.54 30.10
C SER A 364 -0.77 -0.92 28.99
N ILE A 365 -0.05 -2.04 29.16
CA ILE A 365 0.86 -2.59 28.15
C ILE A 365 0.09 -2.91 26.88
N ARG A 366 -1.07 -3.57 26.96
CA ARG A 366 -1.90 -3.86 25.77
C ARG A 366 -2.30 -2.58 25.04
N GLY A 367 -2.74 -1.56 25.77
CA GLY A 367 -3.08 -0.25 25.21
C GLY A 367 -1.90 0.39 24.48
N TYR A 368 -0.72 0.36 25.10
CA TYR A 368 0.50 0.88 24.48
C TYR A 368 0.95 0.04 23.27
N MET A 369 0.79 -1.28 23.31
CA MET A 369 1.11 -2.16 22.19
C MET A 369 0.22 -1.86 20.97
N LEU A 370 -1.07 -1.61 21.17
CA LEU A 370 -1.96 -1.20 20.07
C LEU A 370 -1.55 0.15 19.48
N TYR A 371 -1.14 1.10 20.33
CA TYR A 371 -0.54 2.36 19.89
C TYR A 371 0.74 2.11 19.06
N PHE A 372 1.64 1.28 19.58
CA PHE A 372 2.92 0.98 18.95
C PHE A 372 2.74 0.26 17.60
N GLU A 373 1.78 -0.67 17.48
CA GLU A 373 1.38 -1.30 16.21
C GLU A 373 0.87 -0.30 15.18
N SER A 374 0.10 0.69 15.62
CA SER A 374 -0.52 1.65 14.71
C SER A 374 0.47 2.70 14.20
N PHE A 375 1.43 3.14 15.04
CA PHE A 375 2.26 4.29 14.73
C PHE A 375 3.76 3.98 14.58
N THR A 376 4.25 2.97 15.29
CA THR A 376 5.70 2.74 15.47
C THR A 376 6.20 1.50 14.73
N PHE A 377 5.35 0.49 14.48
CA PHE A 377 5.73 -0.74 13.77
C PHE A 377 6.38 -0.47 12.41
N ARG A 378 5.84 0.48 11.65
CA ARG A 378 6.39 0.93 10.36
C ARG A 378 7.83 1.44 10.45
N LEU A 379 8.29 1.87 11.62
CA LEU A 379 9.65 2.39 11.85
C LEU A 379 10.66 1.29 12.26
N LEU A 380 10.20 0.09 12.61
CA LEU A 380 11.06 -1.04 12.96
C LEU A 380 11.97 -1.46 11.79
N ARG A 381 13.12 -2.04 12.12
CA ARG A 381 13.98 -2.66 11.10
C ARG A 381 13.38 -3.98 10.65
N TYR A 382 13.71 -4.39 9.43
CA TYR A 382 13.34 -5.69 8.87
C TYR A 382 13.67 -6.85 9.84
N GLU A 383 14.87 -6.86 10.43
CA GLU A 383 15.31 -7.93 11.34
C GLU A 383 14.55 -7.97 12.66
N ASP A 384 14.13 -6.82 13.19
CA ASP A 384 13.44 -6.76 14.48
C ASP A 384 11.93 -7.07 14.34
N TYR A 385 11.37 -6.85 13.16
CA TYR A 385 9.92 -6.89 12.92
C TYR A 385 9.26 -8.21 13.32
N GLU A 386 9.82 -9.35 12.89
CA GLU A 386 9.22 -10.67 13.15
C GLU A 386 9.14 -10.98 14.65
N ASP A 387 10.17 -10.60 15.41
CA ASP A 387 10.21 -10.82 16.86
C ASP A 387 9.20 -9.93 17.59
N PHE A 388 9.03 -8.67 17.16
CA PHE A 388 7.97 -7.79 17.65
C PHE A 388 6.59 -8.37 17.32
N ALA A 389 6.31 -8.67 16.05
CA ALA A 389 5.00 -9.15 15.60
C ALA A 389 4.60 -10.44 16.32
N ARG A 390 5.51 -11.43 16.39
CA ARG A 390 5.25 -12.71 17.07
C ARG A 390 4.96 -12.54 18.55
N PHE A 391 5.68 -11.64 19.23
CA PHE A 391 5.42 -11.36 20.63
C PHE A 391 4.08 -10.63 20.81
N PHE A 392 3.79 -9.65 19.97
CA PHE A 392 2.57 -8.84 20.04
C PHE A 392 1.31 -9.69 19.82
N ASP A 393 1.26 -10.47 18.75
CA ASP A 393 0.18 -11.42 18.50
C ASP A 393 -0.03 -12.35 19.71
N GLY A 394 1.07 -12.95 20.19
CA GLY A 394 1.01 -13.89 21.30
C GLY A 394 0.65 -13.29 22.66
N PHE A 395 0.87 -11.99 22.88
CA PHE A 395 0.56 -11.30 24.13
C PHE A 395 -0.84 -10.65 24.09
N LEU A 396 -1.24 -10.10 22.95
CA LEU A 396 -2.58 -9.54 22.75
C LEU A 396 -3.67 -10.63 22.72
N ASP A 397 -3.33 -11.88 22.42
CA ASP A 397 -4.27 -13.01 22.50
C ASP A 397 -4.46 -13.57 23.93
N ILE A 398 -3.66 -13.14 24.91
CA ILE A 398 -3.77 -13.62 26.29
C ILE A 398 -5.04 -13.05 26.93
N ALA A 399 -5.95 -13.94 27.35
CA ALA A 399 -7.11 -13.57 28.16
C ALA A 399 -6.68 -13.07 29.56
N PRO A 400 -7.34 -12.02 30.12
CA PRO A 400 -6.99 -11.46 31.43
C PRO A 400 -6.97 -12.50 32.56
N ASP A 401 -7.83 -13.52 32.49
CA ASP A 401 -7.93 -14.56 33.52
C ASP A 401 -6.64 -15.40 33.66
N TYR A 402 -5.82 -15.49 32.61
CA TYR A 402 -4.53 -16.20 32.67
C TYR A 402 -3.51 -15.52 33.57
N LEU A 403 -3.74 -14.27 33.99
CA LEU A 403 -2.91 -13.59 34.95
C LEU A 403 -3.10 -14.12 36.38
N TYR A 404 -4.15 -14.88 36.67
CA TYR A 404 -4.45 -15.38 38.02
C TYR A 404 -4.16 -16.88 38.21
N ASP A 405 -3.72 -17.57 37.16
CA ASP A 405 -3.45 -19.02 37.12
C ASP A 405 -1.94 -19.28 37.26
N ASP A 406 -1.54 -20.55 37.42
CA ASP A 406 -0.12 -21.02 37.41
C ASP A 406 0.62 -20.68 36.09
N LYS A 407 -0.11 -20.13 35.12
CA LYS A 407 0.40 -19.62 33.84
C LYS A 407 0.96 -18.21 33.94
N ALA A 408 0.67 -17.47 35.01
CA ALA A 408 1.17 -16.12 35.23
C ALA A 408 2.70 -16.07 35.17
N ASP A 409 3.40 -17.01 35.83
CA ASP A 409 4.87 -17.09 35.81
C ASP A 409 5.43 -17.31 34.41
N LYS A 410 4.71 -18.07 33.55
CA LYS A 410 5.11 -18.26 32.15
C LYS A 410 4.97 -16.97 31.35
N ILE A 411 3.96 -16.15 31.65
CA ILE A 411 3.79 -14.83 31.04
C ILE A 411 4.93 -13.92 31.48
N LEU A 412 5.26 -13.89 32.77
CA LEU A 412 6.39 -13.11 33.30
C LEU A 412 7.71 -13.51 32.62
N GLN A 413 7.98 -14.81 32.46
CA GLN A 413 9.17 -15.29 31.75
C GLN A 413 9.22 -14.84 30.28
N LYS A 414 8.06 -14.80 29.59
CA LYS A 414 7.98 -14.26 28.23
C LYS A 414 8.26 -12.76 28.21
N CYS A 415 7.66 -11.99 29.13
CA CYS A 415 7.90 -10.56 29.28
C CYS A 415 9.40 -10.28 29.53
N ASN A 416 10.03 -10.98 30.47
CA ASN A 416 11.45 -10.84 30.78
C ASN A 416 12.35 -11.03 29.55
N ARG A 417 12.07 -12.06 28.74
CA ARG A 417 12.81 -12.32 27.50
C ARG A 417 12.63 -11.18 26.50
N PHE A 418 11.40 -10.69 26.38
CA PHE A 418 11.10 -9.57 25.48
C PHE A 418 11.72 -8.26 25.97
N SER A 419 11.74 -7.97 27.28
CA SER A 419 12.45 -6.83 27.87
C SER A 419 13.94 -6.81 27.52
N ILE A 420 14.60 -7.97 27.55
CA ILE A 420 16.01 -8.10 27.14
C ILE A 420 16.18 -7.79 25.64
N PHE A 421 15.27 -8.30 24.81
CA PHE A 421 15.24 -8.01 23.38
C PHE A 421 15.00 -6.51 23.09
N LEU A 422 14.05 -5.87 23.78
CA LEU A 422 13.78 -4.43 23.67
C LEU A 422 15.00 -3.60 24.07
N LYS A 423 15.69 -3.97 25.16
CA LYS A 423 16.93 -3.31 25.59
C LYS A 423 18.02 -3.41 24.52
N THR A 424 18.16 -4.57 23.90
CA THR A 424 19.12 -4.80 22.80
C THR A 424 18.76 -3.96 21.58
N THR A 425 17.48 -3.96 21.20
CA THR A 425 16.96 -3.16 20.08
C THR A 425 17.16 -1.67 20.33
N LEU A 426 16.89 -1.18 21.54
CA LEU A 426 17.11 0.21 21.94
C LEU A 426 18.56 0.63 21.77
N ASN A 427 19.51 -0.22 22.16
CA ASN A 427 20.94 0.04 22.00
C ASN A 427 21.32 0.11 20.51
N LEU A 428 20.82 -0.81 19.69
CA LEU A 428 21.08 -0.82 18.24
C LEU A 428 20.49 0.41 17.54
N VAL A 429 19.26 0.81 17.88
CA VAL A 429 18.65 2.04 17.37
C VAL A 429 19.46 3.26 17.80
N SER A 430 19.93 3.30 19.05
CA SER A 430 20.75 4.40 19.56
C SER A 430 22.11 4.55 18.86
N GLN A 431 22.60 3.50 18.21
CA GLN A 431 23.84 3.52 17.41
C GLN A 431 23.65 4.02 15.98
N ARG A 432 22.41 4.31 15.54
CA ARG A 432 22.16 4.90 14.21
C ARG A 432 22.94 6.20 14.04
N SER A 433 23.54 6.39 12.86
CA SER A 433 24.42 7.53 12.54
C SER A 433 23.83 8.89 12.90
N GLU A 434 22.53 9.07 12.70
CA GLU A 434 21.76 10.28 12.97
C GLU A 434 21.49 10.53 14.47
N LEU A 435 21.63 9.50 15.32
CA LEU A 435 21.35 9.54 16.77
C LEU A 435 22.60 9.56 17.65
N VAL A 436 23.78 9.19 17.15
CA VAL A 436 25.03 9.05 17.94
C VAL A 436 25.34 10.27 18.81
N LYS A 437 24.99 11.48 18.36
CA LYS A 437 25.25 12.75 19.09
C LYS A 437 24.02 13.31 19.82
N ARG A 438 22.92 12.57 19.87
CA ARG A 438 21.63 13.04 20.41
C ARG A 438 21.15 12.09 21.49
N PRO A 439 21.21 12.46 22.79
CA PRO A 439 20.71 11.60 23.86
C PRO A 439 19.20 11.35 23.72
N LEU A 440 18.71 10.30 24.38
CA LEU A 440 17.27 10.07 24.52
C LEU A 440 16.64 11.23 25.29
N ASP A 441 15.55 11.79 24.76
CA ASP A 441 14.73 12.75 25.48
C ASP A 441 13.90 12.02 26.54
N LYS A 442 14.46 11.94 27.75
CA LYS A 442 13.81 11.24 28.86
C LYS A 442 12.51 11.92 29.27
N ALA A 443 12.44 13.25 29.22
CA ALA A 443 11.26 13.98 29.67
C ALA A 443 10.05 13.65 28.79
N ARG A 444 10.24 13.67 27.46
CA ARG A 444 9.18 13.32 26.51
C ARG A 444 8.76 11.85 26.58
N ALA A 445 9.73 10.96 26.77
CA ALA A 445 9.45 9.54 26.95
C ALA A 445 8.70 9.26 28.27
N GLU A 446 9.06 9.93 29.36
CA GLU A 446 8.35 9.85 30.64
C GLU A 446 6.93 10.44 30.55
N GLU A 447 6.73 11.53 29.80
CA GLU A 447 5.40 12.07 29.53
C GLU A 447 4.52 11.06 28.79
N THR A 448 5.07 10.41 27.75
CA THR A 448 4.36 9.37 27.02
C THR A 448 4.07 8.18 27.94
N LEU A 449 5.02 7.76 28.76
CA LEU A 449 4.84 6.68 29.73
C LEU A 449 3.70 6.99 30.72
N ARG A 450 3.61 8.24 31.22
CA ARG A 450 2.52 8.70 32.11
C ARG A 450 1.13 8.58 31.48
N GLN A 451 1.00 8.80 30.17
CA GLN A 451 -0.30 8.72 29.49
C GLN A 451 -0.89 7.31 29.50
N PHE A 452 -0.04 6.29 29.65
CA PHE A 452 -0.46 4.89 29.63
C PHE A 452 -0.38 4.22 31.01
N LEU A 453 0.32 4.82 31.99
CA LEU A 453 0.34 4.33 33.36
C LEU A 453 -0.87 4.85 34.16
N PRO A 454 -1.42 4.05 35.08
CA PRO A 454 -2.39 4.53 36.06
C PRO A 454 -1.79 5.58 37.00
N GLU A 455 -2.61 6.49 37.53
CA GLU A 455 -2.17 7.64 38.36
C GLU A 455 -1.37 7.24 39.62
N ASP A 456 -1.52 6.01 40.08
CA ASP A 456 -0.91 5.50 41.32
C ASP A 456 0.53 4.96 41.17
N PHE A 457 1.13 5.01 39.97
CA PHE A 457 2.48 4.49 39.72
C PHE A 457 3.53 5.61 39.65
N GLU A 458 4.56 5.52 40.50
CA GLU A 458 5.76 6.36 40.41
C GLU A 458 6.70 5.89 39.29
N ILE A 459 7.41 6.81 38.64
CA ILE A 459 8.25 6.59 37.44
C ILE A 459 9.74 6.50 37.75
#